data_AF-D5XD14-F1
#
_entry.id   AF-D5XD14-F1
#
_cell.length_a   1.000
_cell.length_b   1.000
_cell.length_c   1.000
_cell.angle_alpha   90.00
_cell.angle_beta   90.00
_cell.angle_gamma   90.00
#
_symmetry.space_group_name_H-M   'P 1'
#
loop_
_entity.id
_entity.type
_entity.pdbx_description
1 polymer ?
#
loop_
_entity_poly.entity_id
_entity_poly.type
_entity_poly.pdbx_seq_one_letter_code
_entity_poly.pdbx_strand_id
1 'polypeptide(L)'
;MAREQKSFPILCMETLAIINGFFHDFSTGIWLGALAVMEYVERNAVGNGEAAVQFFAMAMLQRVWRISLLALAIMLVTGVLRVFTLKYYGWSGDIAGHRKRMLFIKHCFLGGLMLVGLFLQWKIFRVMQGI
;
A
#
# COMPACT_ATOMS: atom_id res chain seq x y z
N MET A 1 22.94 21.39 33.68
CA MET A 1 22.07 20.21 33.70
C MET A 1 22.09 19.57 32.33
N ALA A 2 22.93 18.56 32.14
CA ALA A 2 22.95 17.77 30.92
C ALA A 2 21.68 16.91 30.89
N ARG A 3 20.88 17.01 29.82
CA ARG A 3 19.81 16.04 29.57
C ARG A 3 20.52 14.72 29.26
N GLU A 4 20.41 13.75 30.16
CA GLU A 4 20.65 12.34 29.83
C GLU A 4 19.74 11.97 28.67
N GLN A 5 20.31 12.01 27.47
CA GLN A 5 19.71 11.46 26.28
C GLN A 5 19.76 9.94 26.49
N LYS A 6 18.70 9.39 27.08
CA LYS A 6 18.51 7.95 27.28
C LYS A 6 18.86 7.26 25.97
N SER A 7 20.01 6.59 25.97
CA SER A 7 20.50 5.73 24.90
C SER A 7 19.61 4.50 24.85
N PHE A 8 18.37 4.68 24.37
CA PHE A 8 17.64 3.56 23.80
C PHE A 8 18.53 3.04 22.65
N PRO A 9 18.79 1.72 22.57
CA PRO A 9 19.77 1.19 21.64
C PRO A 9 19.38 1.62 20.23
N ILE A 10 20.18 2.50 19.63
CA ILE A 10 19.96 3.13 18.32
C ILE A 10 19.64 2.04 17.26
N LEU A 11 20.26 0.87 17.42
CA LEU A 11 20.05 -0.34 16.62
C LEU A 11 18.59 -0.84 16.57
N CYS A 12 17.84 -0.74 17.67
CA CYS A 12 16.46 -1.22 17.77
C CYS A 12 15.51 -0.35 16.93
N MET A 13 15.69 0.98 16.99
CA MET A 13 14.83 1.93 16.28
C MET A 13 15.11 1.94 14.77
N GLU A 14 16.36 1.79 14.36
CA GLU A 14 16.72 1.61 12.95
C GLU A 14 16.13 0.33 12.37
N THR A 15 16.19 -0.77 13.13
CA THR A 15 15.57 -2.05 12.74
C THR A 15 14.06 -1.91 12.56
N LEU A 16 13.38 -1.21 13.46
CA LEU A 16 11.94 -0.93 13.34
C LEU A 16 11.61 -0.07 12.11
N ALA A 17 12.44 0.93 11.79
CA ALA A 17 12.27 1.75 10.59
C ALA A 17 12.43 0.92 9.30
N ILE A 18 13.40 0.00 9.27
CA ILE A 18 13.62 -0.93 8.15
C ILE A 18 12.43 -1.88 8.01
N ILE A 19 11.99 -2.50 9.10
CA ILE A 19 10.84 -3.41 9.12
C ILE A 19 9.57 -2.69 8.66
N ASN A 20 9.31 -1.48 9.16
CA ASN A 20 8.17 -0.67 8.73
C ASN A 20 8.24 -0.34 7.24
N GLY A 21 9.42 0.03 6.73
CA GLY A 21 9.64 0.29 5.31
C GLY A 21 9.36 -0.94 4.44
N PHE A 22 9.82 -2.12 4.89
CA PHE A 22 9.56 -3.39 4.22
C PHE A 22 8.06 -3.69 4.15
N PHE A 23 7.34 -3.65 5.28
CA PHE A 23 5.91 -3.92 5.29
C PHE A 23 5.12 -2.91 4.44
N HIS A 24 5.48 -1.63 4.49
CA HIS A 24 4.86 -0.61 3.67
C HIS A 24 5.01 -0.89 2.17
N ASP A 25 6.24 -1.14 1.71
CA ASP A 25 6.52 -1.37 0.30
C ASP A 25 5.96 -2.75 -0.16
N PHE A 26 5.99 -3.77 0.71
CA PHE A 26 5.38 -5.08 0.44
C PHE A 26 3.85 -5.02 0.33
N SER A 27 3.19 -4.32 1.25
CA SER A 27 1.74 -4.11 1.19
C SER A 27 1.32 -3.28 -0.03
N THR A 28 2.15 -2.33 -0.45
CA THR A 28 1.93 -1.60 -1.73
C THR A 28 1.94 -2.57 -2.91
N GLY A 29 2.89 -3.50 -2.96
CA GLY A 29 2.97 -4.53 -4.00
C GLY A 29 1.76 -5.46 -4.01
N ILE A 30 1.33 -5.97 -2.85
CA ILE A 30 0.11 -6.80 -2.74
C ILE A 30 -1.11 -6.01 -3.21
N TRP A 31 -1.23 -4.76 -2.81
CA TRP A 31 -2.38 -3.92 -3.18
C TRP A 31 -2.44 -3.70 -4.69
N LEU A 32 -1.33 -3.31 -5.33
CA LEU A 32 -1.26 -3.14 -6.79
C LEU A 32 -1.53 -4.45 -7.55
N GLY A 33 -0.97 -5.56 -7.08
CA GLY A 33 -1.22 -6.88 -7.68
C GLY A 33 -2.69 -7.29 -7.57
N ALA A 34 -3.32 -7.05 -6.42
CA ALA A 34 -4.73 -7.32 -6.22
C ALA A 34 -5.61 -6.46 -7.14
N LEU A 35 -5.28 -5.18 -7.34
CA LEU A 35 -5.99 -4.32 -8.30
C LEU A 35 -5.91 -4.86 -9.73
N ALA A 36 -4.71 -5.24 -10.18
CA ALA A 36 -4.52 -5.78 -11.52
C ALA A 36 -5.31 -7.09 -11.72
N VAL A 37 -5.32 -7.98 -10.73
CA VAL A 37 -6.13 -9.21 -10.77
C VAL A 37 -7.61 -8.88 -10.82
N MET A 38 -8.09 -7.98 -9.96
CA MET A 38 -9.51 -7.63 -9.94
C MET A 38 -9.96 -6.99 -11.27
N GLU A 39 -9.16 -6.09 -11.83
CA GLU A 39 -9.44 -5.48 -13.13
C GLU A 39 -9.45 -6.51 -14.26
N TYR A 40 -8.47 -7.42 -14.29
CA TYR A 40 -8.42 -8.48 -15.29
C TYR A 40 -9.64 -9.40 -15.21
N VAL A 41 -10.05 -9.81 -14.01
CA VAL A 41 -11.16 -10.73 -13.79
C VAL A 41 -12.49 -10.06 -14.14
N GLU A 42 -12.67 -8.80 -13.75
CA GLU A 42 -13.88 -8.05 -14.09
C GLU A 42 -14.04 -7.88 -15.61
N ARG A 43 -12.97 -7.55 -16.34
CA ARG A 43 -13.03 -7.36 -17.80
C ARG A 43 -13.28 -8.66 -18.57
N ASN A 44 -12.78 -9.79 -18.09
CA ASN A 44 -12.76 -11.03 -18.87
C ASN A 44 -13.77 -12.09 -18.42
N ALA A 45 -14.18 -12.10 -17.15
CA ALA A 45 -15.00 -13.17 -16.58
C ALA A 45 -16.39 -12.72 -16.13
N VAL A 46 -16.57 -11.42 -15.85
CA VAL A 46 -17.89 -10.86 -15.49
C VAL A 46 -18.64 -10.48 -16.76
N GLY A 47 -19.84 -11.02 -16.96
CA GLY A 47 -20.74 -10.66 -18.07
C GLY A 47 -20.55 -11.40 -19.40
N ASN A 48 -19.43 -12.08 -19.61
CA ASN A 48 -19.10 -12.76 -20.88
C ASN A 48 -19.03 -14.31 -20.78
N GLY A 49 -19.25 -14.89 -19.60
CA GLY A 49 -19.07 -16.33 -19.35
C GLY A 49 -20.34 -17.08 -18.97
N GLU A 50 -20.26 -18.41 -19.02
CA GLU A 50 -21.28 -19.32 -18.45
C GLU A 50 -21.51 -19.02 -16.96
N ALA A 51 -22.70 -19.34 -16.46
CA ALA A 51 -23.11 -19.02 -15.08
C ALA A 51 -22.10 -19.52 -14.01
N ALA A 52 -21.48 -20.69 -14.22
CA ALA A 52 -20.46 -21.23 -13.32
C ALA A 52 -19.18 -20.38 -13.29
N VAL A 53 -18.75 -19.86 -14.44
CA VAL A 53 -17.58 -18.97 -14.56
C VAL A 53 -17.86 -17.65 -13.87
N GLN A 54 -19.06 -17.09 -14.05
CA GLN A 54 -19.46 -15.84 -13.41
C GLN A 54 -19.51 -15.99 -11.88
N PHE A 55 -20.08 -17.10 -11.37
CA PHE A 55 -20.12 -17.38 -9.94
C PHE A 55 -18.72 -17.45 -9.33
N PHE A 56 -17.82 -18.22 -9.96
CA PHE A 56 -16.43 -18.32 -9.51
C PHE A 56 -15.72 -16.96 -9.56
N ALA A 57 -15.90 -16.21 -10.64
CA ALA A 57 -15.30 -14.88 -10.80
C ALA A 57 -15.75 -13.91 -9.70
N MET A 58 -17.03 -13.88 -9.36
CA MET A 58 -17.56 -13.03 -8.29
C MET A 58 -17.02 -13.43 -6.91
N ALA A 59 -16.98 -14.73 -6.61
CA ALA A 59 -16.40 -15.22 -5.35
C ALA A 59 -14.91 -14.86 -5.23
N MET A 60 -14.16 -14.97 -6.34
CA MET A 60 -12.76 -14.59 -6.39
C MET A 60 -12.57 -13.08 -6.23
N LEU A 61 -13.34 -12.25 -6.95
CA LEU A 61 -13.32 -10.80 -6.81
C LEU A 61 -13.57 -10.37 -5.37
N GLN A 62 -14.56 -10.96 -4.70
CA GLN A 62 -14.85 -10.62 -3.31
C GLN A 62 -13.68 -10.96 -2.37
N ARG A 63 -13.01 -12.09 -2.59
CA ARG A 63 -11.85 -12.48 -1.78
C ARG A 63 -10.65 -11.57 -2.04
N VAL A 64 -10.33 -11.31 -3.31
CA VAL A 64 -9.21 -10.42 -3.69
C VAL A 64 -9.46 -8.99 -3.22
N TRP A 65 -10.71 -8.51 -3.29
CA TRP A 65 -11.10 -7.20 -2.78
C TRP A 65 -10.83 -7.06 -1.28
N ARG A 66 -11.19 -8.06 -0.46
CA ARG A 66 -10.88 -8.06 0.99
C ARG A 66 -9.38 -8.06 1.26
N ILE A 67 -8.61 -8.85 0.50
CA ILE A 67 -7.13 -8.86 0.61
C ILE A 67 -6.57 -7.47 0.27
N SER A 68 -7.10 -6.84 -0.79
CA SER A 68 -6.68 -5.51 -1.21
C SER A 68 -6.98 -4.45 -0.14
N LEU A 69 -8.13 -4.52 0.55
CA LEU A 69 -8.44 -3.61 1.66
C LEU A 69 -7.49 -3.80 2.84
N LEU A 70 -7.17 -5.05 3.19
CA LEU A 70 -6.22 -5.33 4.25
C LEU A 70 -4.83 -4.80 3.91
N ALA A 71 -4.36 -5.03 2.68
CA ALA A 71 -3.08 -4.49 2.20
C ALA A 71 -3.06 -2.96 2.21
N LEU A 72 -4.16 -2.31 1.78
CA LEU A 72 -4.32 -0.87 1.85
C LEU A 72 -4.25 -0.35 3.29
N ALA A 73 -4.94 -0.99 4.23
CA ALA A 73 -4.92 -0.60 5.64
C ALA A 73 -3.50 -0.70 6.24
N ILE A 74 -2.78 -1.80 5.99
CA ILE A 74 -1.40 -1.97 6.44
C ILE A 74 -0.49 -0.91 5.81
N MET A 75 -0.62 -0.67 4.51
CA MET A 75 0.14 0.34 3.78
C MET A 75 -0.07 1.75 4.37
N LEU A 76 -1.31 2.12 4.71
CA LEU A 76 -1.62 3.43 5.31
C LEU A 76 -1.03 3.56 6.72
N VAL A 77 -1.21 2.56 7.58
CA VAL A 77 -0.68 2.56 8.95
C VAL A 77 0.85 2.67 8.93
N THR A 78 1.51 1.81 8.14
CA THR A 78 2.97 1.82 8.01
C THR A 78 3.51 3.08 7.32
N GLY A 79 2.71 3.67 6.42
CA GLY A 79 3.02 4.95 5.77
C GLY A 79 3.04 6.11 6.77
N VAL A 80 2.05 6.17 7.67
CA VAL A 80 2.01 7.16 8.76
C VAL A 80 3.23 6.99 9.69
N LEU A 81 3.55 5.75 10.09
CA LEU A 81 4.74 5.46 10.90
C LEU A 81 6.05 5.85 10.21
N ARG A 82 6.11 5.74 8.87
CA ARG A 82 7.28 6.14 8.06
C ARG A 82 7.52 7.66 8.12
N VAL A 83 6.45 8.46 8.12
CA VAL A 83 6.56 9.93 8.23
C VAL A 83 7.13 10.32 9.59
N PHE A 84 6.67 9.67 10.67
CA PHE A 84 7.21 9.91 12.01
C PHE A 84 8.68 9.51 12.11
N THR A 85 9.04 8.30 11.70
CA THR A 85 10.43 7.82 11.77
C THR A 85 11.40 8.71 10.96
N LEU A 86 11.01 9.17 9.77
CA LEU A 86 11.84 10.09 8.97
C LEU A 86 12.01 11.48 9.60
N LYS A 87 11.04 11.95 10.39
CA LYS A 87 11.12 13.25 11.09
C LYS A 87 12.10 13.20 12.27
N TYR A 88 12.14 12.08 13.00
CA TYR A 88 12.95 11.95 14.22
C TYR A 88 14.37 11.41 13.97
N TYR A 89 14.56 10.57 12.96
CA TYR A 89 15.83 9.90 12.65
C TYR A 89 16.36 10.28 11.26
N GLY A 90 15.97 11.47 10.78
CA GLY A 90 16.19 11.91 9.41
C GLY A 90 17.65 11.84 8.94
N TRP A 91 17.81 11.65 7.63
CA TRP A 91 19.11 11.49 6.99
C TRP A 91 20.03 12.70 7.23
N SER A 92 21.23 12.45 7.74
CA SER A 92 22.34 13.42 7.82
C SER A 92 23.29 13.24 6.62
N GLY A 93 23.90 14.35 6.16
CA GLY A 93 24.90 14.36 5.09
C GLY A 93 24.40 14.88 3.73
N ASP A 94 25.35 15.05 2.80
CA ASP A 94 25.18 15.73 1.50
C ASP A 94 24.14 15.05 0.57
N ILE A 95 23.95 13.73 0.72
CA ILE A 95 23.05 12.93 -0.12
C ILE A 95 21.58 13.05 0.37
N ALA A 96 21.32 13.65 1.52
CA ALA A 96 19.98 13.74 2.11
C ALA A 96 18.99 14.53 1.23
N GLY A 97 19.45 15.56 0.52
CA GLY A 97 18.62 16.36 -0.38
C GLY A 97 18.08 15.56 -1.57
N HIS A 98 18.96 14.80 -2.25
CA HIS A 98 18.57 13.95 -3.38
C HIS A 98 17.63 12.82 -2.95
N ARG A 99 17.88 12.18 -1.80
CA ARG A 99 17.01 11.13 -1.25
C ARG A 99 15.61 11.65 -0.93
N LYS A 100 15.49 12.83 -0.31
CA LYS A 100 14.19 13.47 -0.04
C LYS A 100 13.42 13.75 -1.33
N ARG A 101 14.08 14.30 -2.35
CA ARG A 101 13.45 14.60 -3.65
C ARG A 101 12.96 13.32 -4.34
N MET A 102 13.78 12.27 -4.36
CA MET A 102 13.40 10.98 -4.96
C MET A 102 12.25 10.31 -4.19
N LEU A 103 12.27 10.38 -2.85
CA LEU A 103 11.17 9.87 -2.02
C LEU A 103 9.86 10.62 -2.31
N PHE A 104 9.92 11.93 -2.48
CA PHE A 104 8.77 12.76 -2.83
C PHE A 104 8.20 12.37 -4.20
N ILE A 105 9.04 12.26 -5.23
CA ILE A 105 8.63 11.84 -6.57
C ILE A 105 7.95 10.46 -6.53
N LYS A 106 8.54 9.49 -5.82
CA LYS A 106 7.92 8.16 -5.60
C LYS A 106 6.52 8.28 -5.00
N HIS A 107 6.34 9.10 -3.96
CA HIS A 107 5.03 9.24 -3.30
C HIS A 107 4.01 10.01 -4.14
N CYS A 108 4.42 10.99 -4.93
CA CYS A 108 3.51 11.65 -5.89
C CYS A 108 3.00 10.65 -6.91
N PHE A 109 3.89 9.83 -7.48
CA PHE A 109 3.53 8.79 -8.43
C PHE A 109 2.62 7.72 -7.79
N LEU A 110 3.01 7.18 -6.63
CA LEU A 110 2.22 6.20 -5.89
C LEU A 110 0.89 6.78 -5.39
N GLY A 111 0.83 8.08 -5.07
CA GLY A 111 -0.40 8.77 -4.69
C GLY A 111 -1.39 8.86 -5.85
N GLY A 112 -0.91 9.11 -7.07
CA GLY A 112 -1.73 9.00 -8.28
C GLY A 112 -2.27 7.59 -8.49
N LEU A 113 -1.41 6.57 -8.38
CA LEU A 113 -1.84 5.17 -8.42
C LEU A 113 -2.82 4.82 -7.30
N MET A 114 -2.65 5.42 -6.12
CA MET A 114 -3.57 5.24 -4.99
C MET A 114 -4.98 5.69 -5.34
N LEU A 115 -5.13 6.87 -5.95
CA LEU A 115 -6.42 7.39 -6.39
C LEU A 115 -7.06 6.50 -7.46
N VAL A 116 -6.30 6.08 -8.47
CA VAL A 116 -6.78 5.18 -9.53
C VAL A 116 -7.23 3.83 -8.94
N GLY A 117 -6.44 3.26 -8.04
CA GLY A 117 -6.77 1.99 -7.39
C GLY A 117 -7.98 2.07 -6.48
N LEU A 118 -8.16 3.17 -5.74
CA LEU A 118 -9.37 3.43 -4.95
C LEU A 118 -10.60 3.54 -5.84
N PHE A 119 -10.48 4.22 -6.98
CA PHE A 119 -11.54 4.29 -7.98
C PHE A 119 -11.89 2.90 -8.53
N LEU A 120 -10.89 2.07 -8.85
CA LEU A 120 -11.12 0.69 -9.28
C LEU A 120 -11.78 -0.17 -8.20
N GLN A 121 -11.32 -0.08 -6.94
CA GLN A 121 -11.94 -0.78 -5.82
C GLN A 121 -13.41 -0.38 -5.63
N TRP A 122 -13.72 0.90 -5.78
CA TRP A 122 -15.10 1.40 -5.71
C TRP A 122 -15.95 0.90 -6.89
N LYS A 123 -15.41 0.93 -8.11
CA LYS A 123 -16.07 0.39 -9.31
C LYS A 123 -16.42 -1.08 -9.11
N ILE A 124 -15.45 -1.88 -8.67
CA ILE A 124 -15.62 -3.34 -8.50
C ILE A 124 -16.55 -3.65 -7.33
N PHE A 125 -16.52 -2.84 -6.28
CA PHE A 125 -17.50 -2.96 -5.19
C PHE A 125 -18.93 -2.79 -5.68
N ARG A 126 -19.20 -1.83 -6.58
CA ARG A 126 -20.52 -1.64 -7.18
C ARG A 126 -20.95 -2.84 -8.05
N VAL A 127 -20.03 -3.35 -8.87
CA VAL A 127 -20.26 -4.57 -9.68
C VAL A 127 -20.65 -5.75 -8.78
N MET A 128 -19.98 -5.93 -7.64
CA MET A 128 -20.31 -7.00 -6.69
C MET A 128 -21.68 -6.80 -6.00
N GLN A 129 -22.17 -5.57 -5.88
CA GLN A 129 -23.49 -5.27 -5.32
C GLN A 129 -24.63 -5.31 -6.35
N GLY A 130 -24.31 -5.47 -7.64
CA GLY A 130 -25.31 -5.42 -8.71
C GLY A 130 -25.89 -4.02 -8.96
N ILE A 131 -25.15 -2.96 -8.65
CA ILE A 131 -25.53 -1.53 -8.80
C ILE A 131 -24.65 -0.85 -9.85
#